data_AF-A0A4Y2SEY4-F1
#
_entry.id   AF-A0A4Y2SEY4-F1
#
_cell.length_a   1.000
_cell.length_b   1.000
_cell.length_c   1.000
_cell.angle_alpha   90.00
_cell.angle_beta   90.00
_cell.angle_gamma   90.00
#
_symmetry.space_group_name_H-M   'P 1'
#
loop_
_entity.id
_entity.type
_entity.pdbx_description
1 polymer ?
#
loop_
_entity_poly.entity_id
_entity_poly.type
_entity_poly.pdbx_seq_one_letter_code
_entity_poly.pdbx_strand_id
1 'polypeptide(L)'
;MNRPNLRGPPPDKNADKKKLPFSQNLLQLRDKRWKEIRSIITPSFTASKMKQMAPIMNTAIDSLMSKVEKQCEDGEEFDIYPMYQGLTMDVIGRTAFGIQTDSQNNPNDPLLRSSKILLSGEITNPVVVLATSFRSLNALWNWMNKIRLVLINKGTNPFKEMLQSVKFVISMRRNNKESRRPDLLQSMIDSEIDDLSKVTSDNLTAKEGDANENESKGSSSSTLIRRMTDTDILDNSVLFFLAA
;
A
#
# COMPACT_ATOMS: atom_id res chain seq x y z
N MET A 1 1.72 -45.78 -20.98
CA MET A 1 1.99 -44.73 -19.96
C MET A 1 2.94 -43.71 -20.56
N ASN A 2 2.45 -42.51 -20.91
CA ASN A 2 3.28 -41.38 -21.34
C ASN A 2 2.77 -40.14 -20.59
N ARG A 3 3.61 -39.53 -19.75
CA ARG A 3 3.30 -38.24 -19.10
C ARG A 3 3.75 -37.11 -20.04
N PRO A 4 2.91 -36.12 -20.40
CA PRO A 4 3.35 -35.00 -21.18
C PRO A 4 4.20 -34.04 -20.32
N ASN A 5 5.30 -33.58 -20.90
CA ASN A 5 6.24 -32.61 -20.33
C ASN A 5 5.53 -31.30 -19.97
N LEU A 6 5.43 -30.98 -18.68
CA LEU A 6 5.09 -29.65 -18.17
C LEU A 6 6.33 -28.75 -18.26
N ARG A 7 6.67 -28.31 -19.47
CA ARG A 7 7.58 -27.17 -19.65
C ARG A 7 6.70 -25.92 -19.72
N GLY A 8 6.63 -25.18 -18.62
CA GLY A 8 6.03 -23.86 -18.60
C GLY A 8 6.68 -22.95 -19.66
N PRO A 9 6.00 -21.86 -20.07
CA PRO A 9 6.54 -20.93 -21.06
C PRO A 9 7.93 -20.45 -20.61
N PRO A 10 8.88 -20.29 -21.54
CA PRO A 10 10.23 -19.87 -21.20
C PRO A 10 10.20 -18.52 -20.46
N PRO A 11 11.09 -18.32 -19.48
CA PRO A 11 11.15 -17.05 -18.77
C PRO A 11 11.38 -15.91 -19.78
N ASP A 12 10.53 -14.90 -19.69
CA ASP A 12 10.63 -13.69 -20.52
C ASP A 12 12.01 -13.05 -20.28
N LYS A 13 12.85 -13.07 -21.32
CA LYS A 13 14.23 -12.55 -21.30
C LYS A 13 14.27 -11.02 -21.09
N ASN A 14 13.13 -10.33 -21.04
CA ASN A 14 13.02 -8.91 -20.67
C ASN A 14 12.77 -8.66 -19.16
N ALA A 15 12.58 -9.71 -18.35
CA ALA A 15 12.24 -9.57 -16.93
C ALA A 15 13.35 -8.94 -16.06
N ASP A 16 14.60 -8.98 -16.55
CA ASP A 16 15.79 -8.45 -15.85
C ASP A 16 16.23 -7.06 -16.35
N LYS A 17 15.35 -6.30 -17.00
CA LYS A 17 15.55 -4.85 -17.08
C LYS A 17 15.42 -4.29 -15.66
N LYS A 18 16.51 -3.72 -15.14
CA LYS A 18 16.62 -3.06 -13.82
C LYS A 18 15.36 -2.23 -13.54
N LYS A 19 14.41 -2.81 -12.81
CA LYS A 19 13.09 -2.19 -12.61
C LYS A 19 13.28 -0.87 -11.87
N LEU A 20 12.61 0.17 -12.35
CA LEU A 20 12.61 1.47 -11.68
C LEU A 20 12.05 1.28 -10.25
N PRO A 21 12.64 1.94 -9.23
CA PRO A 21 12.11 1.87 -7.88
C PRO A 21 10.67 2.38 -7.87
N PHE A 22 9.79 1.73 -7.11
CA PHE A 22 8.35 2.04 -7.05
C PHE A 22 7.57 1.83 -8.35
N SER A 23 8.11 1.13 -9.34
CA SER A 23 7.39 0.87 -10.60
C SER A 23 6.37 -0.26 -10.55
N GLN A 24 6.36 -1.04 -9.47
CA GLN A 24 5.47 -2.21 -9.32
C GLN A 24 4.28 -1.92 -8.39
N ASN A 25 3.89 -0.66 -8.26
CA ASN A 25 2.69 -0.27 -7.51
C ASN A 25 1.44 -0.23 -8.41
N LEU A 26 0.26 -0.36 -7.79
CA LEU A 26 -1.03 -0.43 -8.48
C LEU A 26 -1.31 0.75 -9.43
N LEU A 27 -0.82 1.97 -9.16
CA LEU A 27 -1.05 3.13 -10.02
C LEU A 27 -0.19 3.12 -11.29
N GLN A 28 0.98 2.48 -11.26
CA GLN A 28 1.91 2.44 -12.41
C GLN A 28 1.74 1.19 -13.28
N LEU A 29 1.29 0.08 -12.69
CA LEU A 29 1.06 -1.16 -13.41
C LEU A 29 -0.04 -1.02 -14.48
N ARG A 30 0.09 -1.81 -15.55
CA ARG A 30 -0.84 -1.83 -16.68
C ARG A 30 -1.35 -3.24 -16.99
N ASP A 31 -2.46 -3.29 -17.73
CA ASP A 31 -3.03 -4.49 -18.35
C ASP A 31 -3.19 -5.68 -17.38
N LYS A 32 -2.68 -6.84 -17.77
CA LYS A 32 -2.77 -8.09 -17.00
C LYS A 32 -2.18 -7.94 -15.61
N ARG A 33 -1.02 -7.28 -15.49
CA ARG A 33 -0.32 -7.16 -14.20
C ARG A 33 -1.08 -6.27 -13.22
N TRP A 34 -1.71 -5.22 -13.72
CA TRP A 34 -2.62 -4.40 -12.93
C TRP A 34 -3.83 -5.19 -12.44
N LYS A 35 -4.46 -6.00 -13.32
CA LYS A 35 -5.61 -6.86 -12.95
C LYS A 35 -5.24 -7.84 -11.83
N GLU A 36 -4.06 -8.47 -11.93
CA GLU A 36 -3.54 -9.40 -10.91
C GLU A 36 -3.41 -8.71 -9.54
N ILE A 37 -2.63 -7.63 -9.45
CA ILE A 37 -2.40 -6.93 -8.17
C ILE A 37 -3.71 -6.34 -7.62
N ARG A 38 -4.57 -5.79 -8.49
CA ARG A 38 -5.88 -5.28 -8.08
C ARG A 38 -6.75 -6.38 -7.48
N SER A 39 -6.75 -7.58 -8.07
CA SER A 39 -7.55 -8.71 -7.57
C SER A 39 -7.12 -9.18 -6.17
N ILE A 40 -5.85 -8.98 -5.81
CA ILE A 40 -5.29 -9.30 -4.49
C ILE A 40 -5.68 -8.23 -3.47
N ILE A 41 -5.60 -6.95 -3.84
CA ILE A 41 -5.82 -5.82 -2.93
C ILE A 41 -7.32 -5.56 -2.68
N THR A 42 -8.16 -5.69 -3.70
CA THR A 42 -9.59 -5.32 -3.64
C THR A 42 -10.37 -6.03 -2.53
N PRO A 43 -10.20 -7.35 -2.27
CA PRO A 43 -10.94 -8.07 -1.22
C PRO A 43 -10.74 -7.50 0.20
N SER A 44 -9.62 -6.82 0.47
CA SER A 44 -9.36 -6.18 1.77
C SER A 44 -10.28 -5.00 2.05
N PHE A 45 -10.98 -4.46 1.04
CA PHE A 45 -11.90 -3.31 1.15
C PHE A 45 -13.37 -3.71 1.04
N THR A 46 -13.71 -4.98 1.24
CA THR A 46 -15.11 -5.42 1.33
C THR A 46 -15.80 -4.88 2.58
N ALA A 47 -17.12 -4.72 2.54
CA ALA A 47 -17.90 -4.22 3.69
C ALA A 47 -17.63 -5.02 4.98
N SER A 48 -17.48 -6.35 4.87
CA SER A 48 -17.14 -7.21 6.01
C SER A 48 -15.77 -6.86 6.60
N LYS A 49 -14.74 -6.66 5.76
CA LYS A 49 -13.40 -6.26 6.20
C LYS A 49 -13.38 -4.85 6.78
N MET A 50 -14.08 -3.91 6.15
CA MET A 50 -14.20 -2.53 6.67
C MET A 50 -14.89 -2.53 8.05
N LYS A 51 -15.90 -3.37 8.27
CA LYS A 51 -16.54 -3.53 9.58
C LYS A 51 -15.58 -4.11 10.63
N GLN A 52 -14.66 -5.01 10.24
CA GLN A 52 -13.60 -5.52 11.13
C GLN A 52 -12.56 -4.44 11.48
N MET A 53 -12.34 -3.46 10.60
CA MET A 53 -11.42 -2.34 10.85
C MET A 53 -12.05 -1.26 11.76
N ALA A 54 -13.39 -1.18 11.82
CA ALA A 54 -14.11 -0.12 12.53
C ALA A 54 -13.69 0.08 14.00
N PRO A 55 -13.47 -0.97 14.83
CA PRO A 55 -13.02 -0.77 16.21
C PRO A 55 -11.66 -0.05 16.29
N ILE A 56 -10.72 -0.41 15.40
CA ILE A 56 -9.38 0.21 15.34
C ILE A 56 -9.49 1.67 14.91
N MET A 57 -10.35 1.95 13.93
CA MET A 57 -10.62 3.32 13.46
C MET A 57 -11.25 4.17 14.57
N ASN A 58 -12.24 3.64 15.29
CA ASN A 58 -12.88 4.34 16.40
C ASN A 58 -11.86 4.71 17.48
N THR A 59 -10.98 3.79 17.88
CA THR A 59 -9.93 4.11 18.86
C THR A 59 -8.97 5.21 18.38
N ALA A 60 -8.65 5.23 17.08
CA ALA A 60 -7.85 6.31 16.50
C ALA A 60 -8.60 7.65 16.49
N ILE A 61 -9.90 7.63 16.20
CA ILE A 61 -10.78 8.82 16.23
C ILE A 61 -10.94 9.33 17.66
N ASP A 62 -11.16 8.47 18.64
CA ASP A 62 -11.26 8.86 20.06
C ASP A 62 -9.99 9.59 20.51
N SER A 63 -8.82 9.11 20.08
CA SER A 63 -7.52 9.75 20.34
C SER A 63 -7.40 11.14 19.69
N LEU A 64 -8.00 11.33 18.51
CA LEU A 64 -8.08 12.64 17.86
C LEU A 64 -9.03 13.56 18.61
N MET A 65 -10.22 13.07 18.98
CA MET A 65 -11.24 13.86 19.68
C MET A 65 -10.71 14.40 21.00
N SER A 66 -10.00 13.58 21.79
CA SER A 66 -9.36 14.05 23.03
C SER A 66 -8.31 15.14 22.81
N LYS A 67 -7.75 15.31 21.60
CA LYS A 67 -6.82 16.40 21.28
C LYS A 67 -7.53 17.64 20.81
N VAL A 68 -8.58 17.45 20.01
CA VAL A 68 -9.47 18.52 19.58
C VAL A 68 -10.09 19.19 20.81
N GLU A 69 -10.60 18.40 21.76
CA GLU A 69 -11.14 18.90 23.03
C GLU A 69 -10.12 19.78 23.77
N LYS A 70 -8.88 19.33 23.92
CA LYS A 70 -7.80 20.11 24.55
C LYS A 70 -7.48 21.41 23.83
N GLN A 71 -7.51 21.41 22.50
CA GLN A 71 -7.25 22.61 21.71
C GLN A 71 -8.42 23.59 21.75
N CYS A 72 -9.64 23.09 21.94
CA CYS A 72 -10.82 23.91 22.18
C CYS A 72 -10.84 24.57 23.57
N GLU A 73 -10.13 24.01 24.57
CA GLU A 73 -10.03 24.62 25.92
C GLU A 73 -9.36 26.01 25.87
N ASP A 74 -8.42 26.21 24.94
CA ASP A 74 -7.72 27.48 24.75
C ASP A 74 -8.63 28.56 24.12
N GLY A 75 -9.75 28.17 23.50
CA GLY A 75 -10.72 29.07 22.88
C GLY A 75 -10.25 29.74 21.58
N GLU A 76 -9.04 29.42 21.11
CA GLU A 76 -8.41 29.98 19.92
C GLU A 76 -8.70 29.13 18.67
N GLU A 77 -8.61 29.77 17.51
CA GLU A 77 -8.64 29.05 16.24
C GLU A 77 -7.35 28.25 16.04
N PHE A 78 -7.47 27.04 15.50
CA PHE A 78 -6.31 26.19 15.19
C PHE A 78 -6.49 25.46 13.86
N ASP A 79 -5.37 25.13 13.23
CA ASP A 79 -5.35 24.31 12.03
C ASP A 79 -5.53 22.82 12.39
N ILE A 80 -6.65 22.24 11.97
CA ILE A 80 -6.96 20.82 12.19
C ILE A 80 -6.22 19.89 11.20
N TYR A 81 -5.69 20.42 10.10
CA TYR A 81 -5.09 19.63 9.03
C TYR A 81 -3.92 18.74 9.50
N PRO A 82 -2.97 19.20 10.35
CA PRO A 82 -1.91 18.34 10.88
C PRO A 82 -2.44 17.19 11.74
N MET A 83 -3.57 17.39 12.43
CA MET A 83 -4.19 16.34 13.25
C MET A 83 -4.84 15.27 12.38
N TYR A 84 -5.51 15.67 11.29
CA TYR A 84 -6.04 14.72 10.30
C TYR A 84 -4.94 13.90 9.64
N GLN A 85 -3.81 14.53 9.27
CA GLN A 85 -2.65 13.79 8.73
C GLN A 85 -2.13 12.73 9.72
N GLY A 86 -2.11 13.05 11.02
CA GLY A 86 -1.78 12.09 12.07
C GLY A 86 -2.81 10.96 12.15
N LEU A 87 -4.11 11.29 12.09
CA LEU A 87 -5.21 10.33 12.15
C LEU A 87 -5.17 9.36 10.96
N THR A 88 -5.07 9.85 9.73
CA THR A 88 -5.07 9.03 8.52
C THR A 88 -3.90 8.06 8.51
N MET A 89 -2.71 8.54 8.88
CA MET A 89 -1.52 7.70 9.00
C MET A 89 -1.70 6.62 10.08
N ASP A 90 -2.30 6.98 11.21
CA ASP A 90 -2.56 6.04 12.32
C ASP A 90 -3.58 4.96 11.93
N VAL A 91 -4.66 5.36 11.28
CA VAL A 91 -5.68 4.45 10.75
C VAL A 91 -5.07 3.50 9.72
N ILE A 92 -4.38 4.00 8.69
CA ILE A 92 -3.79 3.17 7.64
C ILE A 92 -2.72 2.23 8.22
N GLY A 93 -1.82 2.76 9.06
CA GLY A 93 -0.77 1.97 9.70
C GLY A 93 -1.32 0.80 10.51
N ARG A 94 -2.34 1.06 11.36
CA ARG A 94 -2.92 0.03 12.24
C ARG A 94 -3.84 -0.95 11.49
N THR A 95 -4.70 -0.46 10.61
CA THR A 95 -5.73 -1.29 9.95
C THR A 95 -5.20 -2.10 8.78
N ALA A 96 -4.37 -1.50 7.92
CA ALA A 96 -3.90 -2.15 6.70
C ALA A 96 -2.60 -2.92 6.91
N PHE A 97 -1.72 -2.45 7.81
CA PHE A 97 -0.38 -3.01 8.02
C PHE A 97 -0.16 -3.59 9.42
N GLY A 98 -1.10 -3.40 10.35
CA GLY A 98 -0.95 -3.86 11.74
C GLY A 98 0.24 -3.20 12.46
N ILE A 99 0.68 -2.02 12.00
CA ILE A 99 1.76 -1.25 12.60
C ILE A 99 1.18 -0.42 13.73
N GLN A 100 1.73 -0.59 14.93
CA GLN A 100 1.44 0.31 16.04
C GLN A 100 2.22 1.61 15.82
N THR A 101 1.60 2.57 15.15
CA THR A 101 2.13 3.92 14.99
C THR A 101 1.57 4.85 16.06
N ASP A 102 2.34 5.87 16.39
CA ASP A 102 1.96 6.95 17.30
C ASP A 102 1.90 8.30 16.55
N SER A 103 1.57 8.25 15.26
CA SER A 103 1.56 9.40 14.34
C SER A 103 0.74 10.59 14.85
N GLN A 104 -0.30 10.33 15.64
CA GLN A 104 -1.12 11.41 16.19
C GLN A 104 -0.43 12.14 17.35
N ASN A 105 0.33 11.46 18.22
CA ASN A 105 0.97 12.08 19.39
C ASN A 105 2.41 12.51 19.11
N ASN A 106 3.04 11.89 18.12
CA ASN A 106 4.43 12.10 17.77
C ASN A 106 4.55 12.66 16.34
N PRO A 107 4.73 13.99 16.19
CA PRO A 107 4.98 14.62 14.89
C PRO A 107 6.24 14.09 14.18
N ASN A 108 7.15 13.44 14.91
CA ASN A 108 8.35 12.82 14.39
C ASN A 108 8.19 11.32 14.07
N ASP A 109 6.96 10.78 14.09
CA ASP A 109 6.70 9.40 13.67
C ASP A 109 7.31 9.15 12.28
N PRO A 110 8.11 8.07 12.10
CA PRO A 110 8.83 7.82 10.85
C PRO A 110 7.94 7.76 9.62
N LEU A 111 6.74 7.18 9.73
CA LEU A 111 5.81 7.01 8.61
C LEU A 111 5.15 8.34 8.26
N LEU A 112 4.65 9.07 9.28
CA LEU A 112 4.04 10.38 9.07
C LEU A 112 5.04 11.37 8.47
N ARG A 113 6.24 11.48 9.07
CA ARG A 113 7.29 12.39 8.60
C ARG A 113 7.73 12.07 7.18
N SER A 114 8.00 10.79 6.88
CA SER A 114 8.41 10.37 5.54
C SER A 114 7.35 10.68 4.50
N SER A 115 6.08 10.44 4.81
CA SER A 115 4.97 10.69 3.87
C SER A 115 4.77 12.18 3.62
N LYS A 116 4.83 13.03 4.67
CA LYS A 116 4.78 14.49 4.52
C LYS A 116 5.90 15.02 3.62
N ILE A 117 7.13 14.53 3.79
CA ILE A 117 8.28 14.96 2.98
C ILE A 117 8.13 14.55 1.52
N LEU A 118 7.53 13.39 1.26
CA LEU A 118 7.32 12.90 -0.10
C LEU A 118 6.17 13.62 -0.80
N LEU A 119 5.12 14.01 -0.07
CA LEU A 119 3.97 14.74 -0.61
C LEU A 119 4.18 16.25 -0.68
N SER A 120 5.04 16.83 0.17
CA SER A 120 5.39 18.26 0.13
C SER A 120 6.26 18.64 -1.07
N GLY A 121 6.60 17.67 -1.92
CA GLY A 121 7.23 17.94 -3.21
C GLY A 121 6.33 18.82 -4.05
N GLU A 122 6.67 20.11 -4.15
CA GLU A 122 6.06 21.04 -5.09
C GLU A 122 6.42 20.62 -6.52
N ILE A 123 5.71 19.63 -7.07
CA ILE A 123 5.89 19.18 -8.46
C ILE A 123 5.59 20.33 -9.45
N THR A 124 4.84 21.34 -9.00
CA THR A 124 4.52 22.57 -9.72
C THR A 124 5.57 23.68 -9.58
N ASN A 125 6.61 23.50 -8.76
CA ASN A 125 7.63 24.53 -8.60
C ASN A 125 8.35 24.76 -9.95
N PRO A 126 8.42 25.99 -10.46
CA PRO A 126 9.03 26.28 -11.76
C PRO A 126 10.48 25.77 -11.88
N VAL A 127 11.23 25.72 -10.78
CA VAL A 127 12.60 25.18 -10.74
C VAL A 127 12.60 23.67 -10.96
N VAL A 128 11.66 22.94 -10.36
CA VAL A 128 11.51 21.49 -10.54
C VAL A 128 11.11 21.18 -12.00
N VAL A 129 10.16 21.94 -12.55
CA VAL A 129 9.72 21.80 -13.94
C VAL A 129 10.86 22.09 -14.92
N LEU A 130 11.60 23.17 -14.70
CA LEU A 130 12.75 23.53 -15.53
C LEU A 130 13.84 22.46 -15.45
N ALA A 131 14.18 22.00 -14.23
CA ALA A 131 15.22 21.01 -14.03
C ALA A 131 14.88 19.64 -14.62
N THR A 132 13.60 19.25 -14.64
CA THR A 132 13.14 17.99 -15.25
C THR A 132 13.00 18.06 -16.78
N SER A 133 12.85 19.27 -17.33
CA SER A 133 12.75 19.50 -18.78
C SER A 133 14.08 19.31 -19.51
N PHE A 134 15.21 19.59 -18.85
CA PHE A 134 16.55 19.44 -19.45
C PHE A 134 17.16 18.07 -19.11
N ARG A 135 17.14 17.15 -20.08
CA ARG A 135 17.65 15.78 -19.92
C ARG A 135 19.12 15.69 -19.48
N SER A 136 19.95 16.68 -19.82
CA SER A 136 21.35 16.77 -19.39
C SER A 136 21.51 17.05 -17.90
N LEU A 137 20.57 17.79 -17.28
CA LEU A 137 20.62 18.18 -15.87
C LEU A 137 19.89 17.20 -14.95
N ASN A 138 19.08 16.28 -15.51
CA ASN A 138 18.31 15.29 -14.75
C ASN A 138 19.17 14.46 -13.78
N ALA A 139 20.39 14.07 -14.17
CA ALA A 139 21.26 13.28 -13.30
C ALA A 139 21.69 14.07 -12.05
N LEU A 140 22.13 15.32 -12.23
CA LEU A 140 22.53 16.21 -11.15
C LEU A 140 21.35 16.58 -10.26
N TRP A 141 20.20 16.89 -10.86
CA TRP A 141 18.96 17.20 -10.15
C TRP A 141 18.50 16.04 -9.28
N ASN A 142 18.48 14.82 -9.82
CA ASN A 142 18.11 13.62 -9.07
C ASN A 142 19.08 13.35 -7.91
N TRP A 143 20.38 13.61 -8.11
CA TRP A 143 21.38 13.47 -7.05
C TRP A 143 21.18 14.52 -5.94
N MET A 144 21.01 15.79 -6.30
CA MET A 144 20.71 16.88 -5.36
C MET A 144 19.42 16.62 -4.57
N ASN A 145 18.35 16.21 -5.26
CA ASN A 145 17.08 15.89 -4.60
C ASN A 145 17.20 14.71 -3.64
N LYS A 146 17.98 13.69 -3.98
CA LYS A 146 18.25 12.58 -3.04
C LYS A 146 18.94 13.07 -1.78
N ILE A 147 19.98 13.91 -1.92
CA ILE A 147 20.68 14.49 -0.77
C ILE A 147 19.73 15.36 0.05
N ARG A 148 18.98 16.23 -0.60
CA ARG A 148 17.97 17.09 0.05
C ARG A 148 16.95 16.29 0.85
N LEU A 149 16.35 15.25 0.25
CA LEU A 149 15.35 14.41 0.92
C LEU A 149 15.94 13.69 2.13
N VAL A 150 17.19 13.22 2.03
CA VAL A 150 17.89 12.57 3.16
C VAL A 150 18.15 13.57 4.28
N LEU A 151 18.60 14.80 3.97
CA LEU A 151 18.85 15.84 4.97
C LEU A 151 17.57 16.26 5.70
N ILE A 152 16.47 16.47 4.96
CA ILE A 152 15.18 16.85 5.54
C ILE A 152 14.63 15.73 6.43
N ASN A 153 14.84 14.47 6.04
CA ASN A 153 14.34 13.30 6.78
C ASN A 153 15.38 12.74 7.78
N LYS A 154 15.98 13.61 8.61
CA LYS A 154 16.94 13.24 9.68
C LYS A 154 18.09 12.32 9.24
N GLY A 155 18.58 12.46 8.02
CA GLY A 155 19.70 11.67 7.50
C GLY A 155 19.32 10.30 6.94
N THR A 156 18.04 9.95 6.84
CA THR A 156 17.56 8.72 6.21
C THR A 156 16.72 9.03 4.98
N ASN A 157 16.72 8.16 3.97
CA ASN A 157 15.83 8.34 2.84
C ASN A 157 14.38 8.00 3.26
N PRO A 158 13.38 8.88 3.02
CA PRO A 158 12.02 8.67 3.52
C PRO A 158 11.38 7.38 2.99
N PHE A 159 11.59 7.06 1.72
CA PHE A 159 11.14 5.78 1.16
C PHE A 159 11.79 4.59 1.87
N LYS A 160 13.09 4.65 2.15
CA LYS A 160 13.81 3.57 2.83
C LYS A 160 13.27 3.36 4.25
N GLU A 161 12.98 4.45 4.96
CA GLU A 161 12.45 4.41 6.31
C GLU A 161 11.05 3.76 6.35
N MET A 162 10.14 4.16 5.44
CA MET A 162 8.82 3.52 5.32
C MET A 162 8.93 2.03 4.98
N LEU A 163 9.79 1.69 4.03
CA LEU A 163 10.03 0.30 3.63
C LEU A 163 10.62 -0.53 4.77
N GLN A 164 11.44 0.04 5.63
CA GLN A 164 11.99 -0.66 6.80
C GLN A 164 10.89 -1.04 7.79
N SER A 165 9.94 -0.14 8.06
CA SER A 165 8.79 -0.43 8.92
C SER A 165 7.96 -1.58 8.38
N VAL A 166 7.68 -1.60 7.08
CA VAL A 166 6.92 -2.69 6.43
C VAL A 166 7.71 -4.00 6.46
N LYS A 167 9.00 -3.97 6.11
CA LYS A 167 9.87 -5.15 6.10
C LYS A 167 9.96 -5.79 7.47
N PHE A 168 10.03 -4.99 8.53
CA PHE A 168 10.03 -5.47 9.91
C PHE A 168 8.75 -6.25 10.23
N VAL A 169 7.59 -5.75 9.82
CA VAL A 169 6.32 -6.45 10.03
C VAL A 169 6.23 -7.72 9.20
N ILE A 170 6.66 -7.69 7.94
CA ILE A 170 6.71 -8.87 7.07
C ILE A 170 7.60 -9.95 7.69
N SER A 171 8.80 -9.61 8.16
CA SER A 171 9.71 -10.58 8.76
C SER A 171 9.16 -11.18 10.05
N MET A 172 8.54 -10.35 10.91
CA MET A 172 7.83 -10.80 12.11
C MET A 172 6.75 -11.84 11.77
N ARG A 173 5.90 -11.56 10.78
CA ARG A 173 4.79 -12.43 10.35
C ARG A 173 5.23 -13.72 9.65
N ARG A 174 6.33 -13.68 8.91
CA ARG A 174 6.92 -14.87 8.28
C ARG A 174 7.54 -15.80 9.32
N ASN A 175 8.19 -15.24 10.34
CA ASN A 175 8.87 -16.01 11.37
C ASN A 175 7.93 -16.53 12.47
N ASN A 176 6.84 -15.82 12.77
CA ASN A 176 5.88 -16.21 13.79
C ASN A 176 4.44 -16.22 13.25
N LYS A 177 3.84 -17.42 13.15
CA LYS A 177 2.45 -17.60 12.71
C LYS A 177 1.42 -16.94 13.62
N GLU A 178 1.70 -16.80 14.92
CA GLU A 178 0.78 -16.16 15.88
C GLU A 178 0.68 -14.65 15.65
N SER A 179 1.69 -14.05 15.01
CA SER A 179 1.68 -12.61 14.70
C SER A 179 0.88 -12.24 13.45
N ARG A 180 0.29 -13.23 12.75
CA ARG A 180 -0.53 -13.01 11.56
C ARG A 180 -1.82 -12.29 11.94
N ARG A 181 -2.20 -11.30 11.11
CA ARG A 181 -3.44 -10.52 11.28
C ARG A 181 -4.22 -10.51 9.97
N PRO A 182 -5.56 -10.54 10.00
CA PRO A 182 -6.37 -10.63 8.79
C PRO A 182 -6.54 -9.28 8.06
N ASP A 183 -5.42 -8.62 7.76
CA ASP A 183 -5.33 -7.28 7.16
C ASP A 183 -4.83 -7.29 5.70
N LEU A 184 -4.69 -6.10 5.10
CA LEU A 184 -4.25 -5.93 3.72
C LEU A 184 -2.82 -6.48 3.52
N LEU A 185 -1.90 -6.17 4.42
CA LEU A 185 -0.52 -6.67 4.33
C LEU A 185 -0.48 -8.20 4.33
N GLN A 186 -1.28 -8.84 5.16
CA GLN A 186 -1.36 -10.30 5.17
C GLN A 186 -1.95 -10.85 3.88
N SER A 187 -2.95 -10.18 3.31
CA SER A 187 -3.53 -10.55 2.00
C SER A 187 -2.46 -10.53 0.89
N MET A 188 -1.59 -9.52 0.90
CA MET A 188 -0.46 -9.44 -0.02
C MET A 188 0.58 -10.53 0.23
N ILE A 189 0.92 -10.83 1.50
CA ILE A 189 1.85 -11.92 1.87
C ILE A 189 1.29 -13.30 1.46
N ASP A 190 0.01 -13.57 1.71
CA ASP A 190 -0.58 -14.88 1.43
C ASP A 190 -0.70 -15.14 -0.08
N SER A 191 -0.87 -14.08 -0.89
CA SER A 191 -0.87 -14.16 -2.36
C SER A 191 0.50 -14.51 -2.98
N GLU A 192 1.58 -14.45 -2.19
CA GLU A 192 2.88 -14.98 -2.57
C GLU A 192 2.91 -16.51 -2.56
N ILE A 193 2.06 -17.13 -1.73
CA ILE A 193 2.16 -18.54 -1.36
C ILE A 193 1.17 -19.44 -2.13
N ASP A 194 0.00 -18.94 -2.56
CA ASP A 194 -1.09 -19.81 -3.07
C ASP A 194 -1.72 -19.38 -4.41
N ASP A 195 -2.16 -20.37 -5.20
CA ASP A 195 -2.94 -20.17 -6.43
C ASP A 195 -4.35 -19.69 -6.06
N LEU A 196 -4.66 -18.42 -6.35
CA LEU A 196 -5.95 -17.74 -6.10
C LEU A 196 -7.18 -18.34 -6.81
N SER A 197 -7.10 -19.58 -7.27
CA SER A 197 -8.15 -20.38 -7.92
C SER A 197 -9.46 -20.56 -7.12
N LYS A 198 -9.56 -20.02 -5.89
CA LYS A 198 -10.75 -20.05 -5.04
C LYS A 198 -11.43 -18.70 -4.78
N VAL A 199 -10.89 -17.58 -5.28
CA VAL A 199 -11.55 -16.27 -5.14
C VAL A 199 -12.28 -15.94 -6.44
N THR A 200 -13.39 -16.63 -6.66
CA THR A 200 -14.32 -16.28 -7.74
C THR A 200 -15.07 -15.01 -7.36
N SER A 201 -15.31 -14.17 -8.36
CA SER A 201 -16.09 -12.92 -8.29
C SER A 201 -17.53 -13.09 -7.76
N ASP A 202 -17.97 -14.33 -7.56
CA ASP A 202 -19.29 -14.72 -7.07
C ASP A 202 -19.54 -14.36 -5.59
N ASN A 203 -18.49 -14.01 -4.83
CA ASN A 203 -18.62 -13.53 -3.44
C ASN A 203 -18.80 -12.00 -3.32
N LEU A 204 -18.94 -11.27 -4.43
CA LEU A 204 -19.11 -9.81 -4.44
C LEU A 204 -20.51 -9.32 -4.85
N THR A 205 -21.43 -10.21 -5.21
CA THR A 205 -22.84 -9.84 -5.36
C THR A 205 -23.60 -10.22 -4.09
N ALA A 206 -24.09 -9.20 -3.37
CA ALA A 206 -25.12 -9.40 -2.38
C ALA A 206 -26.29 -10.16 -3.03
N LYS A 207 -26.67 -11.31 -2.46
CA LYS A 207 -27.96 -11.93 -2.75
C LYS A 207 -29.04 -11.01 -2.18
N GLU A 208 -29.56 -10.12 -3.01
CA GLU A 208 -30.97 -9.73 -2.90
C GLU A 208 -31.76 -10.59 -3.88
N GLY A 209 -32.90 -11.10 -3.42
CA GLY A 209 -33.65 -12.17 -4.07
C GLY A 209 -34.17 -11.79 -5.46
N ASP A 210 -34.20 -12.76 -6.37
CA ASP A 210 -35.40 -13.56 -6.63
C ASP A 210 -35.01 -14.78 -7.50
N ALA A 211 -35.85 -15.80 -7.48
CA ALA A 211 -35.65 -17.05 -8.21
C ALA A 211 -35.66 -16.84 -9.73
N ASN A 212 -34.67 -17.40 -10.43
CA ASN A 212 -34.89 -18.27 -11.59
C ASN A 212 -33.58 -18.88 -12.08
N GLU A 213 -33.57 -20.21 -12.15
CA GLU A 213 -32.58 -21.02 -12.84
C GLU A 213 -32.65 -20.76 -14.34
N ASN A 214 -31.50 -20.51 -14.96
CA ASN A 214 -31.20 -21.06 -16.28
C ASN A 214 -29.68 -21.14 -16.46
N GLU A 215 -29.21 -22.38 -16.61
CA GLU A 215 -27.83 -22.73 -16.90
C GLU A 215 -27.40 -22.17 -18.26
N SER A 216 -26.32 -21.38 -18.28
CA SER A 216 -25.46 -21.25 -19.45
C SER A 216 -24.04 -21.61 -19.06
N LYS A 217 -23.56 -22.76 -19.54
CA LYS A 217 -22.18 -23.24 -19.40
C LYS A 217 -21.22 -22.29 -20.13
N GLY A 218 -20.74 -21.26 -19.43
CA GLY A 218 -19.60 -20.45 -19.83
C GLY A 218 -18.30 -21.09 -19.35
N SER A 219 -17.37 -21.33 -20.27
CA SER A 219 -16.03 -21.85 -20.01
C SER A 219 -15.28 -20.97 -19.00
N SER A 220 -15.18 -21.39 -17.74
CA SER A 220 -14.33 -20.75 -16.73
C SER A 220 -12.87 -21.01 -17.05
N SER A 221 -12.27 -20.13 -17.87
CA SER A 221 -10.81 -20.05 -17.99
C SER A 221 -10.25 -19.54 -16.67
N SER A 222 -9.78 -20.46 -15.81
CA SER A 222 -9.05 -20.11 -14.59
C SER A 222 -7.77 -19.39 -14.98
N THR A 223 -7.79 -18.06 -14.92
CA THR A 223 -6.59 -17.26 -15.14
C THR A 223 -5.69 -17.46 -13.93
N LEU A 224 -4.63 -18.27 -14.08
CA LEU A 224 -3.56 -18.39 -13.09
C LEU A 224 -3.04 -16.99 -12.74
N ILE A 225 -3.31 -16.54 -11.51
CA ILE A 225 -2.84 -15.24 -11.01
C ILE A 225 -1.38 -15.41 -10.61
N ARG A 226 -0.51 -14.62 -11.23
CA ARG A 226 0.92 -14.61 -10.89
C ARG A 226 1.13 -14.13 -9.46
N ARG A 227 1.92 -14.89 -8.70
CA ARG A 227 2.37 -14.57 -7.33
C ARG A 227 2.90 -13.14 -7.19
N MET A 228 2.56 -12.50 -6.07
CA MET A 228 3.09 -11.20 -5.67
C MET A 228 4.51 -11.39 -5.11
N THR A 229 5.48 -10.62 -5.59
CA THR A 229 6.87 -10.64 -5.11
C THR A 229 7.05 -9.63 -3.98
N ASP A 230 8.08 -9.81 -3.15
CA ASP A 230 8.46 -8.85 -2.10
C ASP A 230 8.50 -7.40 -2.60
N THR A 231 9.00 -7.18 -3.81
CA THR A 231 9.03 -5.86 -4.42
C THR A 231 7.64 -5.29 -4.69
N ASP A 232 6.67 -6.11 -5.13
CA ASP A 232 5.30 -5.65 -5.33
C ASP A 232 4.63 -5.32 -4.00
N ILE A 233 4.83 -6.15 -2.96
CA ILE A 233 4.30 -5.91 -1.61
C ILE A 233 4.81 -4.58 -1.08
N LEU A 234 6.12 -4.36 -1.19
CA LEU A 234 6.76 -3.13 -0.72
C LEU A 234 6.33 -1.89 -1.51
N ASP A 235 6.30 -1.96 -2.84
CA ASP A 235 5.90 -0.84 -3.70
C ASP A 235 4.43 -0.46 -3.46
N ASN A 236 3.53 -1.44 -3.31
CA ASN A 236 2.12 -1.18 -2.97
C ASN A 236 1.97 -0.67 -1.54
N SER A 237 2.77 -1.14 -0.59
CA SER A 237 2.72 -0.65 0.80
C SER A 237 3.04 0.84 0.88
N VAL A 238 4.08 1.29 0.17
CA VAL A 238 4.43 2.72 0.09
C VAL A 238 3.30 3.54 -0.52
N LEU A 239 2.62 3.03 -1.55
CA LEU A 239 1.46 3.69 -2.14
C LEU A 239 0.36 3.97 -1.11
N PHE A 240 0.05 3.02 -0.23
CA PHE A 240 -0.97 3.23 0.81
C PHE A 240 -0.57 4.28 1.84
N PHE A 241 0.69 4.32 2.27
CA PHE A 241 1.15 5.36 3.19
C PHE A 241 1.23 6.74 2.53
N LEU A 242 1.51 6.82 1.23
CA LEU A 242 1.43 8.08 0.49
C LEU A 242 0.00 8.57 0.26
N ALA A 243 -1.00 7.73 0.49
CA ALA A 243 -2.41 8.11 0.43
C ALA A 243 -2.97 8.60 1.78
N ALA A 244 -2.15 8.55 2.86
CA ALA A 244 -2.50 9.04 4.19
C ALA A 244 -2.37 10.57 4.27
#